data_AF-A0A2G7M228-F1
#
_entry.id   AF-A0A2G7M228-F1
#
_cell.length_a   1.000
_cell.length_b   1.000
_cell.length_c   1.000
_cell.angle_alpha   90.00
_cell.angle_beta   90.00
_cell.angle_gamma   90.00
#
_symmetry.space_group_name_H-M   'P 1'
#
loop_
_entity.id
_entity.type
_entity.pdbx_description
1 polymer ?
#
loop_
_entity_poly.entity_id
_entity_poly.type
_entity_poly.pdbx_seq_one_letter_code
_entity_poly.pdbx_strand_id
1 'polypeptide(L)'
;MTQPIITWMNATHSKEITAPFDYGVIDADTKSSIHIFNVWNNRNGATDVSKMEDCTFTTRDMSGGTGDTVGNEVEVVKNNWFHVQVDSLGETDLDQESSRVGKTFSKPIGTTGKTTKDYTGKAYETPMAPGVKEILGVSNNGNPQEAAGNYVTLSIQCEVPLNARSGKQQFKKRISYRYV
;
A
#
# COMPACT_ATOMS: atom_id res chain seq x y z
N MET A 1 4.32 9.82 21.42
CA MET A 1 4.36 8.42 20.95
C MET A 1 5.36 8.32 19.81
N THR A 2 5.94 7.15 19.58
CA THR A 2 6.96 6.96 18.52
C THR A 2 6.28 6.92 17.16
N GLN A 3 6.84 7.61 16.16
CA GLN A 3 6.29 7.64 14.80
C GLN A 3 6.15 6.22 14.20
N PRO A 4 5.11 5.95 13.38
CA PRO A 4 4.99 4.69 12.66
C PRO A 4 6.23 4.36 11.82
N ILE A 5 6.64 3.09 11.83
CA ILE A 5 7.80 2.59 11.08
C ILE A 5 7.27 1.75 9.93
N ILE A 6 7.36 2.29 8.70
CA ILE A 6 6.71 1.70 7.54
C ILE A 6 7.70 0.86 6.73
N THR A 7 7.30 -0.37 6.41
CA THR A 7 8.10 -1.29 5.59
C THR A 7 7.26 -1.88 4.47
N TRP A 8 7.79 -1.88 3.25
CA TRP A 8 7.16 -2.50 2.09
C TRP A 8 7.76 -3.88 1.85
N MET A 9 6.95 -4.93 1.90
CA MET A 9 7.37 -6.30 1.65
C MET A 9 6.75 -6.83 0.36
N ASN A 10 7.40 -7.81 -0.25
CA ASN A 10 6.85 -8.58 -1.36
C ASN A 10 5.61 -9.40 -0.94
N ALA A 11 4.94 -10.01 -1.92
CA ALA A 11 3.74 -10.83 -1.75
C ALA A 11 3.86 -11.90 -0.65
N THR A 12 5.04 -12.48 -0.47
CA THR A 12 5.30 -13.57 0.48
C THR A 12 5.85 -13.10 1.83
N HIS A 13 5.92 -11.78 2.09
CA HIS A 13 6.52 -11.20 3.30
C HIS A 13 8.00 -11.55 3.54
N SER A 14 8.68 -12.13 2.55
CA SER A 14 10.02 -12.69 2.72
C SER A 14 11.14 -11.72 2.38
N LYS A 15 10.85 -10.69 1.58
CA LYS A 15 11.83 -9.68 1.14
C LYS A 15 11.23 -8.29 1.21
N GLU A 16 12.01 -7.38 1.77
CA GLU A 16 11.72 -5.95 1.75
C GLU A 16 11.99 -5.37 0.36
N ILE A 17 11.17 -4.41 -0.05
CA ILE A 17 11.26 -3.69 -1.31
C ILE A 17 11.92 -2.34 -1.02
N THR A 18 13.25 -2.30 -1.13
CA THR A 18 14.08 -1.13 -0.80
C THR A 18 14.45 -0.29 -2.02
N ALA A 19 14.34 -0.86 -3.22
CA ALA A 19 14.58 -0.16 -4.48
C ALA A 19 13.27 0.28 -5.14
N PRO A 20 13.30 1.28 -6.05
CA PRO A 20 12.15 1.60 -6.89
C PRO A 20 11.60 0.34 -7.58
N PHE A 21 10.30 0.11 -7.45
CA PHE A 21 9.65 -1.05 -8.06
C PHE A 21 9.41 -0.77 -9.55
N ASP A 22 9.90 -1.66 -10.41
CA ASP A 22 9.69 -1.60 -11.85
C ASP A 22 8.45 -2.43 -12.23
N TYR A 23 7.48 -1.80 -12.88
CA TYR A 23 6.28 -2.45 -13.42
C TYR A 23 6.52 -3.04 -14.82
N GLY A 24 7.73 -2.89 -15.37
CA GLY A 24 8.10 -3.39 -16.68
C GLY A 24 7.51 -2.56 -17.82
N VAL A 25 7.53 -3.16 -19.01
CA VAL A 25 6.89 -2.60 -20.21
C VAL A 25 5.45 -3.12 -20.27
N ILE A 26 4.51 -2.20 -20.44
CA ILE A 26 3.08 -2.51 -20.58
C ILE A 26 2.62 -1.87 -21.88
N ASP A 27 2.01 -2.67 -22.75
CA ASP A 27 1.54 -2.20 -24.04
C ASP A 27 0.27 -1.35 -23.87
N ALA A 28 0.06 -0.39 -24.77
CA ALA A 28 -1.17 0.39 -24.79
C ALA A 28 -2.38 -0.54 -25.04
N ASP A 29 -3.53 -0.17 -24.45
CA ASP A 29 -4.76 -0.98 -24.47
C ASP A 29 -4.64 -2.32 -23.74
N THR A 30 -3.73 -2.42 -22.77
CA THR A 30 -3.54 -3.63 -21.95
C THR A 30 -3.41 -3.32 -20.46
N LYS A 31 -3.58 -4.37 -19.64
CA LYS A 31 -3.33 -4.33 -18.20
C LYS A 31 -2.00 -5.02 -17.88
N SER A 32 -1.29 -4.50 -16.89
CA SER A 32 -0.10 -5.15 -16.34
C SER A 32 -0.48 -6.45 -15.61
N SER A 33 0.53 -7.26 -15.27
CA SER A 33 0.36 -8.25 -14.20
C SER A 33 -0.04 -7.59 -12.89
N ILE A 34 -0.77 -8.31 -12.04
CA ILE A 34 -1.09 -7.88 -10.68
C ILE A 34 0.17 -8.03 -9.82
N HIS A 35 0.53 -6.97 -9.11
CA HIS A 35 1.64 -6.97 -8.17
C HIS A 35 1.13 -6.81 -6.74
N ILE A 36 1.48 -7.77 -5.89
CA ILE A 36 1.04 -7.80 -4.49
C ILE A 36 2.13 -7.22 -3.59
N PHE A 37 1.74 -6.28 -2.74
CA PHE A 37 2.58 -5.63 -1.74
C PHE A 37 1.99 -5.82 -0.35
N ASN A 38 2.86 -6.06 0.64
CA ASN A 38 2.47 -6.09 2.04
C ASN A 38 3.11 -4.90 2.73
N VAL A 39 2.29 -3.93 3.15
CA VAL A 39 2.76 -2.71 3.81
C VAL A 39 2.57 -2.85 5.29
N TRP A 40 3.67 -2.83 6.03
CA TRP A 40 3.71 -3.01 7.47
C TRP A 40 3.86 -1.68 8.21
N ASN A 41 3.31 -1.64 9.42
CA ASN A 41 3.69 -0.72 10.48
C ASN A 41 4.32 -1.51 11.63
N ASN A 42 5.56 -1.15 11.99
CA ASN A 42 6.32 -1.75 13.09
C ASN A 42 6.65 -3.24 12.93
N ARG A 43 6.98 -3.70 11.71
CA ARG A 43 7.28 -5.12 11.48
C ARG A 43 8.44 -5.60 12.36
N ASN A 44 8.20 -6.65 13.14
CA ASN A 44 9.20 -7.22 14.05
C ASN A 44 9.77 -6.20 15.05
N GLY A 45 8.96 -5.21 15.45
CA GLY A 45 9.37 -4.17 16.39
C GLY A 45 9.26 -4.64 17.84
N ALA A 46 10.30 -4.41 18.64
CA ALA A 46 10.32 -4.80 20.05
C ALA A 46 9.38 -3.94 20.92
N THR A 47 9.21 -2.68 20.55
CA THR A 47 8.39 -1.70 21.28
C THR A 47 7.25 -1.21 20.41
N ASP A 48 6.13 -0.82 21.03
CA ASP A 48 5.02 -0.21 20.33
C ASP A 48 5.41 1.14 19.70
N VAL A 49 4.87 1.40 18.52
CA VAL A 49 4.84 2.71 17.87
C VAL A 49 3.39 3.11 17.63
N SER A 50 3.16 4.36 17.24
CA SER A 50 1.83 4.85 16.92
C SER A 50 1.17 4.01 15.82
N LYS A 51 -0.13 3.80 15.96
CA LYS A 51 -0.97 3.24 14.90
C LYS A 51 -1.12 4.26 13.76
N MET A 52 -1.32 3.76 12.54
CA MET A 52 -1.67 4.59 11.41
C MET A 52 -3.18 4.67 11.30
N GLU A 53 -3.74 5.87 11.32
CA GLU A 53 -5.18 6.14 11.20
C GLU A 53 -5.50 6.85 9.88
N ASP A 54 -6.75 6.69 9.40
CA ASP A 54 -7.24 7.26 8.14
C ASP A 54 -6.32 6.96 6.94
N CYS A 55 -5.83 5.73 6.87
CA CYS A 55 -4.87 5.35 5.84
C CYS A 55 -5.52 5.42 4.46
N THR A 56 -4.82 6.06 3.52
CA THR A 56 -5.23 6.15 2.11
C THR A 56 -4.03 5.92 1.19
N PHE A 57 -4.25 5.20 0.09
CA PHE A 57 -3.27 4.96 -0.96
C PHE A 57 -3.59 5.78 -2.20
N THR A 58 -2.56 6.35 -2.82
CA THR A 58 -2.64 7.08 -4.10
C THR A 58 -1.29 7.03 -4.83
N THR A 59 -1.23 7.51 -6.07
CA THR A 59 0.03 7.76 -6.79
C THR A 59 0.29 9.26 -6.92
N ARG A 60 1.56 9.62 -7.02
CA ARG A 60 2.04 11.00 -7.19
C ARG A 60 3.20 11.05 -8.15
N ASP A 61 3.46 12.19 -8.76
CA ASP A 61 4.70 12.37 -9.52
C ASP A 61 5.92 12.37 -8.58
N MET A 62 7.12 12.42 -9.17
CA MET A 62 8.37 12.40 -8.40
C MET A 62 8.56 13.62 -7.49
N SER A 63 7.89 14.74 -7.77
CA SER A 63 7.86 15.95 -6.93
C SER A 63 6.76 15.93 -5.88
N GLY A 64 5.93 14.88 -5.84
CA GLY A 64 4.79 14.74 -4.92
C GLY A 64 3.48 15.37 -5.42
N GLY A 65 3.47 15.91 -6.63
CA GLY A 65 2.32 16.52 -7.29
C GLY A 65 1.39 15.51 -7.97
N THR A 66 0.45 16.03 -8.75
CA THR A 66 -0.62 15.29 -9.44
C THR A 66 -0.26 14.87 -10.87
N GLY A 67 0.98 15.05 -11.31
CA GLY A 67 1.43 14.63 -12.63
C GLY A 67 0.88 15.45 -13.80
N ASP A 68 0.30 16.62 -13.54
CA ASP A 68 -0.32 17.51 -14.53
C ASP A 68 0.41 18.85 -14.71
N THR A 69 1.63 18.96 -14.18
CA THR A 69 2.49 20.12 -14.43
C THR A 69 2.91 20.12 -15.90
N VAL A 70 2.59 21.19 -16.62
CA VAL A 70 2.91 21.35 -18.05
C VAL A 70 4.41 21.16 -18.28
N GLY A 71 4.76 20.27 -19.21
CA GLY A 71 6.15 19.94 -19.55
C GLY A 71 6.79 18.87 -18.66
N ASN A 72 6.09 18.42 -17.61
CA ASN A 72 6.51 17.33 -16.72
C ASN A 72 5.31 16.40 -16.43
N GLU A 73 4.43 16.20 -17.41
CA GLU A 73 3.25 15.36 -17.20
C GLU A 73 3.63 13.90 -16.96
N VAL A 74 2.98 13.30 -15.97
CA VAL A 74 3.08 11.88 -15.64
C VAL A 74 1.69 11.30 -15.80
N GLU A 75 1.41 10.78 -17.00
CA GLU A 75 0.09 10.29 -17.41
C GLU A 75 -0.45 9.21 -16.49
N VAL A 76 0.41 8.29 -16.02
CA VAL A 76 0.02 7.21 -15.08
C VAL A 76 -0.58 7.74 -13.78
N VAL A 77 -0.19 8.95 -13.35
CA VAL A 77 -0.72 9.64 -12.16
C VAL A 77 -1.92 10.50 -12.55
N LYS A 78 -1.72 11.40 -13.53
CA LYS A 78 -2.70 12.40 -13.96
C LYS A 78 -4.04 11.80 -14.37
N ASN A 79 -3.98 10.65 -15.05
CA ASN A 79 -5.14 10.00 -15.65
C ASN A 79 -5.63 8.78 -14.84
N ASN A 80 -5.11 8.56 -13.62
CA ASN A 80 -5.52 7.48 -12.71
C ASN A 80 -5.45 6.07 -13.32
N TRP A 81 -4.29 5.70 -13.88
CA TRP A 81 -4.12 4.41 -14.57
C TRP A 81 -3.93 3.22 -13.63
N PHE A 82 -3.68 3.47 -12.34
CA PHE A 82 -3.50 2.39 -11.37
C PHE A 82 -4.81 1.98 -10.73
N HIS A 83 -4.98 0.68 -10.57
CA HIS A 83 -6.04 0.03 -9.83
C HIS A 83 -5.46 -0.63 -8.57
N VAL A 84 -6.15 -0.46 -7.45
CA VAL A 84 -5.73 -0.97 -6.14
C VAL A 84 -6.89 -1.64 -5.43
N GLN A 85 -6.63 -2.87 -5.01
CA GLN A 85 -7.51 -3.70 -4.20
C GLN A 85 -6.84 -3.99 -2.86
N VAL A 86 -7.61 -3.94 -1.77
CA VAL A 86 -7.16 -4.20 -0.40
C VAL A 86 -7.54 -5.63 -0.01
N ASP A 87 -6.63 -6.56 -0.27
CA ASP A 87 -6.86 -8.00 -0.09
C ASP A 87 -7.12 -8.37 1.39
N SER A 88 -6.49 -7.65 2.33
CA SER A 88 -6.71 -7.83 3.78
C SER A 88 -8.11 -7.41 4.26
N LEU A 89 -8.91 -6.78 3.40
CA LEU A 89 -10.32 -6.48 3.63
C LEU A 89 -11.26 -7.39 2.81
N GLY A 90 -10.71 -8.35 2.07
CA GLY A 90 -11.49 -9.26 1.22
C GLY A 90 -12.11 -8.59 -0.02
N GLU A 91 -11.54 -7.47 -0.46
CA GLU A 91 -12.00 -6.79 -1.67
C GLU A 91 -11.75 -7.66 -2.92
N THR A 92 -12.63 -7.52 -3.91
CA THR A 92 -12.57 -8.24 -5.21
C THR A 92 -12.93 -7.29 -6.36
N ASP A 93 -12.49 -6.03 -6.26
CA ASP A 93 -12.93 -4.91 -7.09
C ASP A 93 -11.84 -4.34 -8.01
N LEU A 94 -10.74 -5.07 -8.25
CA LEU A 94 -9.60 -4.56 -9.04
C LEU A 94 -9.98 -4.11 -10.47
N ASP A 95 -11.01 -4.69 -11.07
CA ASP A 95 -11.53 -4.30 -12.38
C ASP A 95 -12.58 -3.18 -12.34
N GLN A 96 -12.93 -2.69 -11.16
CA GLN A 96 -13.97 -1.66 -10.97
C GLN A 96 -13.36 -0.25 -10.86
N GLU A 97 -14.12 0.77 -11.23
CA GLU A 97 -13.71 2.18 -11.09
C GLU A 97 -13.37 2.57 -9.64
N SER A 98 -13.97 1.91 -8.64
CA SER A 98 -13.68 2.12 -7.21
C SER A 98 -12.23 1.80 -6.81
N SER A 99 -11.54 0.98 -7.61
CA SER A 99 -10.13 0.64 -7.39
C SER A 99 -9.16 1.63 -8.02
N ARG A 100 -9.61 2.55 -8.89
CA ARG A 100 -8.73 3.53 -9.54
C ARG A 100 -8.06 4.43 -8.50
N VAL A 101 -6.79 4.75 -8.72
CA VAL A 101 -6.02 5.69 -7.91
C VAL A 101 -5.14 6.57 -8.78
N GLY A 102 -4.89 7.80 -8.33
CA GLY A 102 -4.05 8.76 -9.04
C GLY A 102 -4.31 10.19 -8.58
N LYS A 103 -4.35 11.11 -9.54
CA LYS A 103 -4.64 12.53 -9.32
C LYS A 103 -5.94 12.76 -8.54
N THR A 104 -7.05 12.17 -8.99
CA THR A 104 -8.39 12.44 -8.44
C THR A 104 -8.87 11.38 -7.48
N PHE A 105 -8.37 10.15 -7.60
CA PHE A 105 -8.81 9.02 -6.80
C PHE A 105 -7.76 8.55 -5.79
N SER A 106 -8.25 8.07 -4.66
CA SER A 106 -7.45 7.44 -3.62
C SER A 106 -8.24 6.29 -3.02
N LYS A 107 -7.54 5.18 -2.72
CA LYS A 107 -8.14 4.00 -2.10
C LYS A 107 -7.96 4.09 -0.58
N PRO A 108 -9.02 4.07 0.24
CA PRO A 108 -8.86 3.86 1.67
C PRO A 108 -8.24 2.49 1.93
N ILE A 109 -7.28 2.40 2.83
CA ILE A 109 -6.59 1.15 3.15
C ILE A 109 -6.65 0.88 4.65
N GLY A 110 -6.54 -0.40 5.02
CA GLY A 110 -6.53 -0.85 6.41
C GLY A 110 -6.58 -2.38 6.44
N THR A 111 -6.63 -2.95 7.63
CA THR A 111 -6.73 -4.41 7.80
C THR A 111 -7.80 -4.75 8.83
N THR A 112 -8.34 -5.97 8.76
CA THR A 112 -9.18 -6.56 9.81
C THR A 112 -8.45 -7.67 10.56
N GLY A 113 -7.22 -7.98 10.14
CA GLY A 113 -6.35 -8.93 10.81
C GLY A 113 -6.03 -8.50 12.24
N LYS A 114 -5.66 -9.47 13.08
CA LYS A 114 -5.33 -9.23 14.48
C LYS A 114 -3.86 -9.52 14.75
N THR A 115 -3.31 -8.81 15.73
CA THR A 115 -2.00 -9.11 16.28
C THR A 115 -2.16 -9.88 17.58
N THR A 116 -1.64 -11.09 17.58
CA THR A 116 -1.87 -12.12 18.60
C THR A 116 -0.65 -12.34 19.48
N LYS A 117 0.55 -11.97 19.01
CA LYS A 117 1.81 -12.16 19.74
C LYS A 117 2.70 -10.93 19.69
N ASP A 118 3.42 -10.69 20.78
CA ASP A 118 4.44 -9.66 20.88
C ASP A 118 5.76 -10.06 20.19
N TYR A 119 6.76 -9.18 20.24
CA TYR A 119 8.10 -9.43 19.69
C TYR A 119 8.79 -10.70 20.21
N THR A 120 8.51 -11.10 21.46
CA THR A 120 9.09 -12.31 22.06
C THR A 120 8.35 -13.58 21.65
N GLY A 121 7.24 -13.45 20.93
CA GLY A 121 6.34 -14.55 20.57
C GLY A 121 5.35 -14.92 21.68
N LYS A 122 5.28 -14.14 22.76
CA LYS A 122 4.29 -14.33 23.82
C LYS A 122 2.94 -13.84 23.31
N ALA A 123 1.89 -14.63 23.55
CA ALA A 123 0.54 -14.24 23.19
C ALA A 123 0.04 -13.05 24.01
N TYR A 124 -0.64 -12.12 23.36
CA TYR A 124 -1.45 -11.11 24.04
C TYR A 124 -2.67 -11.79 24.69
N GLU A 125 -3.02 -11.39 25.91
CA GLU A 125 -4.20 -11.91 26.61
C GLU A 125 -5.48 -11.67 25.79
N THR A 126 -5.56 -10.52 25.13
CA THR A 126 -6.57 -10.21 24.12
C THR A 126 -5.87 -9.83 22.83
N PRO A 127 -6.12 -10.55 21.70
CA PRO A 127 -5.59 -10.18 20.41
C PRO A 127 -5.96 -8.74 20.03
N MET A 128 -4.97 -7.97 19.63
CA MET A 128 -5.13 -6.57 19.26
C MET A 128 -5.74 -6.48 17.86
N ALA A 129 -6.80 -5.70 17.73
CA ALA A 129 -7.51 -5.51 16.47
C ALA A 129 -7.47 -4.03 16.04
N PRO A 130 -7.21 -3.73 14.76
CA PRO A 130 -7.32 -2.38 14.21
C PRO A 130 -8.78 -1.92 14.12
N GLY A 131 -8.98 -0.61 14.13
CA GLY A 131 -10.21 0.02 13.68
C GLY A 131 -10.29 0.13 12.16
N VAL A 132 -11.31 0.84 11.68
CA VAL A 132 -11.52 1.09 10.25
C VAL A 132 -10.42 2.01 9.71
N LYS A 133 -9.86 1.66 8.54
CA LYS A 133 -8.76 2.38 7.87
C LYS A 133 -7.49 2.50 8.72
N GLU A 134 -7.23 1.47 9.52
CA GLU A 134 -6.17 1.48 10.51
C GLU A 134 -5.16 0.35 10.29
N ILE A 135 -3.92 0.62 10.67
CA ILE A 135 -2.82 -0.36 10.70
C ILE A 135 -2.09 -0.20 12.03
N LEU A 136 -2.07 -1.26 12.84
CA LEU A 136 -1.51 -1.22 14.19
C LEU A 136 0.00 -0.99 14.16
N GLY A 137 0.51 -0.31 15.18
CA GLY A 137 1.94 -0.13 15.45
C GLY A 137 2.45 -0.95 16.63
N VAL A 138 1.67 -1.93 17.10
CA VAL A 138 2.01 -2.70 18.31
C VAL A 138 3.20 -3.62 18.08
N SER A 139 3.95 -3.91 19.14
CA SER A 139 5.05 -4.86 19.16
C SER A 139 4.60 -6.21 18.60
N ASN A 140 5.45 -6.82 17.77
CA ASN A 140 5.15 -8.09 17.11
C ASN A 140 6.43 -8.78 16.67
N ASN A 141 6.33 -10.05 16.33
CA ASN A 141 7.44 -10.90 15.90
C ASN A 141 7.63 -10.96 14.37
N GLY A 142 6.92 -10.13 13.61
CA GLY A 142 7.00 -10.06 12.14
C GLY A 142 6.45 -11.27 11.38
N ASN A 143 5.79 -12.23 12.08
CA ASN A 143 5.09 -13.35 11.46
C ASN A 143 3.73 -12.89 10.90
N PRO A 144 3.44 -13.05 9.60
CA PRO A 144 2.20 -12.54 8.99
C PRO A 144 0.92 -13.12 9.61
N GLN A 145 0.92 -14.39 10.00
CA GLN A 145 -0.26 -15.03 10.59
C GLN A 145 -0.54 -14.52 12.00
N GLU A 146 0.49 -14.08 12.71
CA GLU A 146 0.40 -13.70 14.12
C GLU A 146 0.33 -12.18 14.31
N ALA A 147 0.70 -11.41 13.28
CA ALA A 147 0.75 -9.94 13.29
C ALA A 147 -0.10 -9.32 12.16
N ALA A 148 -1.23 -9.95 11.82
CA ALA A 148 -2.11 -9.52 10.74
C ALA A 148 -2.76 -8.14 10.96
N GLY A 149 -2.72 -7.60 12.18
CA GLY A 149 -3.14 -6.24 12.49
C GLY A 149 -2.11 -5.17 12.13
N ASN A 150 -0.85 -5.55 11.92
CA ASN A 150 0.27 -4.65 11.66
C ASN A 150 0.57 -4.46 10.17
N TYR A 151 -0.18 -5.08 9.27
CA TYR A 151 0.01 -4.87 7.83
C TYR A 151 -1.28 -4.90 7.03
N VAL A 152 -1.19 -4.29 5.85
CA VAL A 152 -2.22 -4.33 4.80
C VAL A 152 -1.64 -5.02 3.57
N THR A 153 -2.42 -5.87 2.92
CA THR A 153 -2.06 -6.50 1.64
C THR A 153 -2.77 -5.77 0.51
N LEU A 154 -2.01 -5.32 -0.48
CA LEU A 154 -2.48 -4.54 -1.61
C LEU A 154 -2.15 -5.25 -2.92
N SER A 155 -3.16 -5.51 -3.74
CA SER A 155 -3.02 -5.90 -5.14
C SER A 155 -3.07 -4.66 -6.01
N ILE A 156 -2.02 -4.42 -6.79
CA ILE A 156 -1.86 -3.21 -7.63
C ILE A 156 -1.66 -3.62 -9.08
N GLN A 157 -2.43 -3.03 -9.97
CA GLN A 157 -2.36 -3.24 -11.42
C GLN A 157 -2.37 -1.89 -12.15
N CYS A 158 -1.67 -1.80 -13.28
CA CYS A 158 -1.74 -0.64 -14.17
C CYS A 158 -2.60 -1.00 -15.39
N GLU A 159 -3.53 -0.13 -15.77
CA GLU A 159 -4.31 -0.20 -17.01
C GLU A 159 -3.88 0.95 -17.92
N VAL A 160 -3.24 0.62 -19.04
CA VAL A 160 -2.71 1.61 -19.98
C VAL A 160 -3.72 1.83 -21.11
N PRO A 161 -4.26 3.04 -21.31
CA PRO A 161 -5.24 3.29 -22.36
C PRO A 161 -4.59 3.30 -23.75
N LEU A 162 -5.39 3.07 -24.80
CA LEU A 162 -4.93 3.04 -26.20
C LEU A 162 -4.21 4.33 -26.64
N ASN A 163 -4.58 5.48 -26.08
CA ASN A 163 -4.01 6.78 -26.41
C ASN A 163 -2.80 7.17 -25.54
N ALA A 164 -2.25 6.24 -24.75
CA ALA A 164 -1.07 6.47 -23.92
C ALA A 164 0.16 6.84 -24.76
N ARG A 165 0.98 7.76 -24.26
CA ARG A 165 2.26 8.06 -24.90
C ARG A 165 3.29 6.99 -24.55
N SER A 166 4.05 6.54 -25.54
CA SER A 166 5.19 5.66 -25.32
C SER A 166 6.26 6.38 -24.50
N GLY A 167 6.85 5.70 -23.51
CA GLY A 167 7.98 6.22 -22.76
C GLY A 167 8.03 5.71 -21.33
N LYS A 168 9.16 5.97 -20.67
CA LYS A 168 9.33 5.64 -19.25
C LYS A 168 8.68 6.72 -18.39
N GLN A 169 7.77 6.31 -17.51
CA GLN A 169 7.15 7.20 -16.54
C GLN A 169 7.60 6.83 -15.13
N GLN A 170 8.15 7.81 -14.40
CA GLN A 170 8.54 7.65 -13.00
C GLN A 170 7.50 8.30 -12.10
N PHE A 171 7.11 7.60 -11.04
CA PHE A 171 6.10 8.05 -10.11
C PHE A 171 6.35 7.47 -8.72
N LYS A 172 5.64 8.01 -7.73
CA LYS A 172 5.64 7.57 -6.34
C LYS A 172 4.32 6.88 -6.03
N LYS A 173 4.41 5.75 -5.34
CA LYS A 173 3.30 5.20 -4.55
C LYS A 173 3.28 5.94 -3.22
N ARG A 174 2.10 6.40 -2.78
CA ARG A 174 1.97 7.19 -1.55
C ARG A 174 0.90 6.61 -0.66
N ILE A 175 1.25 6.41 0.60
CA ILE A 175 0.29 6.19 1.68
C ILE A 175 0.25 7.46 2.52
N SER A 176 -0.94 7.98 2.75
CA SER A 176 -1.21 9.13 3.62
C SER A 176 -1.98 8.64 4.84
N TYR A 177 -1.57 9.07 6.02
CA TYR A 177 -2.12 8.65 7.30
C TYR A 177 -1.91 9.74 8.35
N ARG A 178 -2.69 9.69 9.42
CA ARG A 178 -2.43 10.38 10.68
C ARG A 178 -1.88 9.36 11.68
N TYR A 179 -1.18 9.80 12.71
CA TYR A 179 -0.78 8.91 13.80
C TYR A 179 -0.95 9.64 15.12
N VAL A 180 -1.33 8.87 16.15
CA VAL A 180 -1.49 9.33 17.53
C VAL A 180 -0.47 8.64 18.41
#